data_AF-A0A957JAF6-F1
#
_entry.id   AF-A0A957JAF6-F1
#
_cell.length_a   1.000
_cell.length_b   1.000
_cell.length_c   1.000
_cell.angle_alpha   90.00
_cell.angle_beta   90.00
_cell.angle_gamma   90.00
#
_symmetry.space_group_name_H-M   'P 1'
#
loop_
_entity.id
_entity.type
_entity.pdbx_description
1 polymer ?
#
loop_
_entity_poly.entity_id
_entity_poly.type
_entity_poly.pdbx_seq_one_letter_code
_entity_poly.pdbx_strand_id
1 'polypeptide(L)'
;MSSRRRNESPFISQPGVYIQELPSGSRPIQATNTSTAGFVGAAPNPDARPNEAVVLHNFTDFRETFMLTVDGRANPPTTTDHGWSLLAHAVYGFFLNGGSRCWVVNVGGDDASQKPLDDGSGTVGLAVLAAIDEISIVAAPGYTDTTNHEAILAHCEQTGDRIGILDIKKEPAAGATWTAAAVEKIATDHLQVTRPANGIITTYFPWLQVADPANPQSGATVAVPPSGHVAGVWARTDATRGVHKAPANEVINGVIGLDFHIT
;
A
#
# COMPACT_ATOMS: atom_id res chain seq x y z
N MET A 1 42.62 -12.62 -19.63
CA MET A 1 41.87 -13.88 -19.42
C MET A 1 41.92 -14.21 -17.93
N SER A 2 40.91 -13.82 -17.15
CA SER A 2 40.81 -14.12 -15.72
C SER A 2 39.54 -14.92 -15.48
N SER A 3 39.68 -16.23 -15.29
CA SER A 3 38.55 -17.15 -15.08
C SER A 3 38.35 -17.46 -13.59
N ARG A 4 37.19 -17.02 -13.08
CA ARG A 4 36.33 -17.59 -12.02
C ARG A 4 36.93 -18.66 -11.10
N ARG A 5 36.99 -18.38 -9.78
CA ARG A 5 36.84 -19.41 -8.73
C ARG A 5 35.37 -19.48 -8.30
N ARG A 6 34.74 -20.64 -8.48
CA ARG A 6 33.45 -21.04 -7.92
C ARG A 6 33.70 -21.88 -6.67
N ASN A 7 32.89 -21.61 -5.63
CA ASN A 7 32.56 -22.42 -4.45
C ASN A 7 33.24 -23.80 -4.32
N GLU A 8 34.13 -23.94 -3.34
CA GLU A 8 34.54 -25.23 -2.79
C GLU A 8 34.20 -25.28 -1.30
N SER A 9 33.51 -26.35 -0.92
CA SER A 9 33.09 -26.75 0.43
C SER A 9 34.28 -26.85 1.41
N PRO A 10 34.09 -26.54 2.71
CA PRO A 10 35.19 -26.62 3.68
C PRO A 10 35.65 -28.08 3.88
N PHE A 11 36.94 -28.31 3.68
CA PHE A 11 37.63 -29.58 3.90
C PHE A 11 37.67 -29.92 5.40
N ILE A 12 37.15 -31.09 5.75
CA ILE A 12 37.17 -31.65 7.11
C ILE A 12 38.50 -32.42 7.29
N SER A 13 39.36 -32.00 8.22
CA SER A 13 40.73 -32.52 8.36
C SER A 13 41.00 -33.25 9.68
N GLN A 14 39.99 -33.77 10.36
CA GLN A 14 40.20 -34.62 11.55
C GLN A 14 39.25 -35.81 11.57
N PRO A 15 39.73 -37.01 11.95
CA PRO A 15 38.87 -38.17 12.13
C PRO A 15 37.96 -37.95 13.34
N GLY A 16 36.66 -37.77 13.08
CA GLY A 16 35.61 -37.56 14.07
C GLY A 16 34.22 -37.75 13.46
N VAL A 17 33.21 -37.96 14.30
CA VAL A 17 31.81 -38.02 13.86
C VAL A 17 31.27 -36.59 13.83
N TYR A 18 30.80 -36.15 12.66
CA TYR A 18 30.20 -34.84 12.47
C TYR A 18 28.69 -35.00 12.28
N ILE A 19 27.91 -34.41 13.19
CA ILE A 19 26.46 -34.31 13.06
C ILE A 19 26.18 -33.01 12.31
N GLN A 20 25.61 -33.13 11.11
CA GLN A 20 25.05 -32.00 10.38
C GLN A 20 23.53 -32.04 10.55
N GLU A 21 22.99 -31.21 11.43
CA GLU A 21 21.56 -30.96 11.45
C GLU A 21 21.20 -30.12 10.23
N LEU A 22 20.61 -30.76 9.22
CA LEU A 22 19.81 -30.04 8.25
C LEU A 22 18.56 -29.56 9.02
N PRO A 23 18.29 -28.25 9.10
CA PRO A 23 17.04 -27.79 9.72
C PRO A 23 15.86 -28.29 8.88
N SER A 24 15.29 -29.43 9.26
CA SER A 24 14.00 -29.89 8.77
C SER A 24 12.92 -29.18 9.59
N GLY A 25 12.82 -27.86 9.41
CA GLY A 25 11.60 -27.17 9.77
C GLY A 25 10.53 -27.61 8.78
N SER A 26 9.47 -28.26 9.24
CA SER A 26 8.22 -28.27 8.47
C SER A 26 7.93 -26.80 8.16
N ARG A 27 7.85 -26.43 6.86
CA ARG A 27 7.38 -25.09 6.51
C ARG A 27 6.06 -24.92 7.25
N PRO A 28 5.95 -23.95 8.19
CA PRO A 28 4.67 -23.72 8.84
C PRO A 28 3.65 -23.50 7.72
N ILE A 29 2.47 -24.08 7.85
CA ILE A 29 1.35 -23.71 7.00
C ILE A 29 1.09 -22.24 7.31
N GLN A 30 1.59 -21.35 6.45
CA GLN A 30 1.22 -19.95 6.55
C GLN A 30 -0.29 -19.90 6.38
N ALA A 31 -0.98 -19.29 7.34
CA ALA A 31 -2.39 -18.99 7.19
C ALA A 31 -2.57 -18.29 5.84
N THR A 32 -3.39 -18.88 4.97
CA THR A 32 -3.72 -18.29 3.68
C THR A 32 -4.41 -16.96 3.97
N ASN A 33 -3.73 -15.85 3.70
CA ASN A 33 -4.28 -14.53 3.93
C ASN A 33 -5.33 -14.26 2.85
N THR A 34 -6.58 -14.08 3.25
CA THR A 34 -7.70 -13.74 2.35
C THR A 34 -7.67 -12.26 1.92
N SER A 35 -6.73 -11.47 2.44
CA SER A 35 -6.68 -10.01 2.31
C SER A 35 -5.32 -9.55 1.80
N THR A 36 -4.89 -10.08 0.64
CA THR A 36 -3.69 -9.59 -0.03
C THR A 36 -4.04 -8.29 -0.76
N ALA A 37 -3.37 -7.20 -0.39
CA ALA A 37 -3.59 -5.90 -1.00
C ALA A 37 -2.70 -5.67 -2.23
N GLY A 38 -3.20 -4.94 -3.21
CA GLY A 38 -2.46 -4.40 -4.35
C GLY A 38 -2.50 -2.88 -4.28
N PHE A 39 -1.34 -2.25 -4.17
CA PHE A 39 -1.18 -0.80 -4.14
C PHE A 39 -0.56 -0.29 -5.43
N VAL A 40 -1.12 0.79 -5.98
CA VAL A 40 -0.54 1.51 -7.11
C VAL A 40 -0.28 2.96 -6.71
N GLY A 41 0.89 3.50 -7.06
CA GLY A 41 1.15 4.92 -6.86
C GLY A 41 2.60 5.32 -7.09
N ALA A 42 2.95 6.54 -6.68
CA ALA A 42 4.33 7.04 -6.72
C ALA A 42 5.15 6.52 -5.54
N ALA A 43 6.20 5.76 -5.84
CA ALA A 43 7.24 5.46 -4.86
C ALA A 43 8.14 6.69 -4.63
N PRO A 44 8.78 6.82 -3.46
CA PRO A 44 9.76 7.87 -3.20
C PRO A 44 10.95 7.85 -4.18
N ASN A 45 11.32 6.67 -4.69
CA ASN A 45 12.21 6.54 -5.84
C ASN A 45 11.39 6.33 -7.13
N PRO A 46 11.25 7.36 -8.00
CA PRO A 46 10.43 7.24 -9.20
C PRO A 46 10.97 6.20 -10.19
N ASP A 47 12.28 5.95 -10.20
CA ASP A 47 12.94 5.02 -11.11
C ASP A 47 13.00 3.57 -10.56
N ALA A 48 12.56 3.34 -9.32
CA ALA A 48 12.56 2.02 -8.73
C ALA A 48 11.42 1.17 -9.32
N ARG A 49 11.79 0.11 -10.06
CA ARG A 49 10.85 -0.93 -10.53
C ARG A 49 9.60 -0.32 -11.22
N PRO A 50 9.77 0.55 -12.23
CA PRO A 50 8.66 1.26 -12.83
C PRO A 50 7.72 0.30 -13.54
N ASN A 51 6.41 0.39 -13.23
CA ASN A 51 5.35 -0.48 -13.74
C ASN A 51 5.63 -1.99 -13.61
N GLU A 52 6.42 -2.36 -12.60
CA GLU A 52 6.65 -3.76 -12.23
C GLU A 52 5.87 -4.04 -10.95
N ALA A 53 5.05 -5.10 -10.95
CA ALA A 53 4.39 -5.54 -9.72
C ALA A 53 5.39 -6.31 -8.86
N VAL A 54 5.68 -5.77 -7.68
CA VAL A 54 6.60 -6.36 -6.72
C VAL A 54 5.83 -6.79 -5.47
N VAL A 55 6.03 -8.05 -5.07
CA VAL A 55 5.48 -8.59 -3.83
C VAL A 55 6.33 -8.17 -2.63
N LEU A 56 5.68 -7.74 -1.56
CA LEU A 56 6.29 -7.30 -0.32
C LEU A 56 5.66 -8.04 0.86
N HIS A 57 6.50 -8.47 1.80
CA HIS A 57 6.07 -9.20 3.00
C HIS A 57 6.16 -8.36 4.28
N ASN A 58 6.88 -7.24 4.22
CA ASN A 58 7.02 -6.30 5.32
C ASN A 58 7.43 -4.92 4.78
N PHE A 59 7.42 -3.91 5.66
CA PHE A 59 7.80 -2.56 5.26
C PHE A 59 9.31 -2.39 4.97
N THR A 60 10.18 -3.25 5.52
CA THR A 60 11.60 -3.24 5.18
C THR A 60 11.80 -3.61 3.69
N ASP A 61 11.07 -4.60 3.17
CA ASP A 61 11.11 -4.94 1.73
C ASP A 61 10.73 -3.72 0.87
N PHE A 62 9.71 -2.97 1.28
CA PHE A 62 9.31 -1.73 0.60
C PHE A 62 10.46 -0.71 0.59
N ARG A 63 11.07 -0.48 1.76
CA ARG A 63 12.16 0.48 1.91
C ARG A 63 13.35 0.14 1.02
N GLU A 64 13.79 -1.12 1.05
CA GLU A 64 14.94 -1.58 0.26
C GLU A 64 14.66 -1.52 -1.25
N THR A 65 13.40 -1.75 -1.67
CA THR A 65 13.03 -1.79 -3.09
C THR A 65 12.73 -0.42 -3.68
N PHE A 66 11.98 0.41 -2.95
CA PHE A 66 11.31 1.60 -3.49
C PHE A 66 11.75 2.94 -2.88
N MET A 67 12.53 2.94 -1.79
CA MET A 67 12.96 4.18 -1.13
C MET A 67 14.45 4.50 -1.28
N LEU A 68 15.28 3.47 -1.50
CA LEU A 68 16.72 3.65 -1.68
C LEU A 68 17.07 4.00 -3.13
N THR A 69 18.03 4.90 -3.29
CA THR A 69 18.73 5.13 -4.56
C THR A 69 19.81 4.09 -4.80
N VAL A 70 20.31 4.02 -6.03
CA VAL A 70 21.44 3.15 -6.44
C VAL A 70 22.70 3.39 -5.56
N ASP A 71 22.86 4.60 -5.02
CA ASP A 71 23.96 4.98 -4.13
C ASP A 71 23.68 4.68 -2.63
N GLY A 72 22.57 4.00 -2.31
CA GLY A 72 22.17 3.68 -0.94
C GLY A 72 21.71 4.89 -0.11
N ARG A 73 21.51 6.05 -0.75
CA ARG A 73 20.95 7.24 -0.11
C ARG A 73 19.42 7.21 -0.20
N ALA A 74 18.72 7.62 0.84
CA ALA A 74 17.29 7.89 0.75
C ALA A 74 17.06 8.97 -0.31
N ASN A 75 16.14 8.74 -1.25
CA ASN A 75 15.78 9.78 -2.22
C ASN A 75 15.20 10.98 -1.47
N PRO A 76 15.51 12.22 -1.89
CA PRO A 76 14.85 13.39 -1.35
C PRO A 76 13.34 13.28 -1.58
N PRO A 77 12.50 13.73 -0.63
CA PRO A 77 11.05 13.64 -0.77
C PRO A 77 10.58 14.22 -2.10
N THR A 78 9.83 13.43 -2.86
CA THR A 78 9.05 13.91 -3.99
C THR A 78 7.84 14.68 -3.46
N THR A 79 7.80 15.98 -3.76
CA THR A 79 6.64 16.92 -3.80
C THR A 79 5.63 16.96 -2.65
N THR A 80 5.78 16.17 -1.60
CA THR A 80 4.96 16.21 -0.39
C THR A 80 5.77 16.88 0.72
N ASP A 81 5.20 17.81 1.48
CA ASP A 81 5.87 18.61 2.51
C ASP A 81 6.54 17.80 3.65
N HIS A 82 6.49 16.46 3.58
CA HIS A 82 7.03 15.51 4.55
C HIS A 82 7.68 14.33 3.81
N GLY A 83 8.74 13.76 4.40
CA GLY A 83 9.80 13.00 3.72
C GLY A 83 9.41 11.78 2.86
N TRP A 84 8.18 11.26 2.98
CA TRP A 84 7.73 10.03 2.33
C TRP A 84 6.52 10.28 1.42
N SER A 85 6.42 9.53 0.31
CA SER A 85 5.26 9.59 -0.57
C SER A 85 4.00 9.02 0.09
N LEU A 86 2.81 9.35 -0.45
CA LEU A 86 1.54 8.81 0.05
C LEU A 86 1.46 7.28 -0.07
N LEU A 87 2.05 6.71 -1.12
CA LEU A 87 2.18 5.26 -1.29
C LEU A 87 2.99 4.64 -0.14
N ALA A 88 4.12 5.25 0.23
CA ALA A 88 4.95 4.76 1.32
C ALA A 88 4.21 4.77 2.66
N HIS A 89 3.45 5.83 2.95
CA HIS A 89 2.61 5.91 4.15
C HIS A 89 1.49 4.86 4.16
N ALA A 90 0.87 4.59 3.00
CA ALA A 90 -0.17 3.59 2.90
C ALA A 90 0.36 2.17 3.10
N VAL A 91 1.50 1.83 2.49
CA VAL A 91 2.15 0.52 2.67
C VAL A 91 2.62 0.36 4.12
N TYR A 92 3.18 1.40 4.72
CA TYR A 92 3.53 1.40 6.15
C TYR A 92 2.30 1.15 7.03
N GLY A 93 1.21 1.90 6.79
CA GLY A 93 -0.06 1.77 7.49
C GLY A 93 -0.69 0.38 7.36
N PHE A 94 -0.60 -0.24 6.18
CA PHE A 94 -1.07 -1.59 5.92
C PHE A 94 -0.38 -2.62 6.82
N PHE A 95 0.96 -2.63 6.82
CA PHE A 95 1.73 -3.56 7.63
C PHE A 95 1.57 -3.28 9.14
N LEU A 96 1.51 -2.01 9.54
CA LEU A 96 1.31 -1.61 10.93
C LEU A 96 -0.07 -2.04 11.47
N ASN A 97 -1.06 -2.14 10.60
CA ASN A 97 -2.41 -2.54 10.96
C ASN A 97 -2.70 -4.03 10.83
N GLY A 98 -1.70 -4.85 10.47
CA GLY A 98 -1.81 -6.32 10.44
C GLY A 98 -1.90 -6.94 9.05
N GLY A 99 -1.68 -6.17 8.00
CA GLY A 99 -1.39 -6.69 6.67
C GLY A 99 -0.11 -7.52 6.68
N SER A 100 -0.10 -8.68 5.98
CA SER A 100 1.04 -9.59 5.96
C SER A 100 1.73 -9.69 4.60
N ARG A 101 1.03 -9.34 3.53
CA ARG A 101 1.56 -9.35 2.16
C ARG A 101 0.80 -8.37 1.30
N CYS A 102 1.51 -7.60 0.49
CA CYS A 102 0.92 -6.77 -0.54
C CYS A 102 1.76 -6.78 -1.82
N TRP A 103 1.12 -6.43 -2.93
CA TRP A 103 1.78 -6.09 -4.18
C TRP A 103 1.84 -4.59 -4.32
N VAL A 104 2.94 -4.09 -4.85
CA VAL A 104 3.12 -2.67 -5.12
C VAL A 104 3.54 -2.50 -6.58
N VAL A 105 2.88 -1.58 -7.27
CA VAL A 105 3.28 -1.10 -8.59
C VAL A 105 3.62 0.38 -8.47
N ASN A 106 4.88 0.70 -8.76
CA ASN A 106 5.34 2.09 -8.84
C ASN A 106 5.05 2.65 -10.24
N VAL A 107 4.23 3.69 -10.34
CA VAL A 107 3.93 4.35 -11.63
C VAL A 107 4.81 5.58 -11.93
N GLY A 108 5.66 5.98 -10.97
CA GLY A 108 6.70 7.02 -11.08
C GLY A 108 6.22 8.45 -11.43
N GLY A 109 7.16 9.41 -11.38
CA GLY A 109 7.02 10.76 -11.95
C GLY A 109 6.75 11.91 -10.96
N ASP A 110 7.08 13.13 -11.35
CA ASP A 110 6.96 14.36 -10.54
C ASP A 110 5.50 14.78 -10.24
N ASP A 111 4.52 14.31 -11.03
CA ASP A 111 3.08 14.59 -10.91
C ASP A 111 2.23 13.32 -10.70
N ALA A 112 2.78 12.33 -10.00
CA ALA A 112 2.19 11.00 -9.95
C ALA A 112 0.75 10.96 -9.42
N SER A 113 0.34 11.81 -8.47
CA SER A 113 -1.04 11.85 -7.93
C SER A 113 -2.11 12.30 -8.92
N GLN A 114 -1.72 12.85 -10.07
CA GLN A 114 -2.61 13.26 -11.17
C GLN A 114 -2.44 12.39 -12.43
N LYS A 115 -1.47 11.48 -12.42
CA LYS A 115 -1.22 10.58 -13.56
C LYS A 115 -2.31 9.50 -13.62
N PRO A 116 -2.83 9.15 -14.81
CA PRO A 116 -3.72 8.01 -14.97
C PRO A 116 -3.08 6.72 -14.45
N LEU A 117 -3.82 5.98 -13.63
CA LEU A 117 -3.41 4.66 -13.10
C LEU A 117 -3.45 3.54 -14.14
N ASP A 118 -4.11 3.80 -15.27
CA ASP A 118 -4.16 2.95 -16.46
C ASP A 118 -4.15 3.86 -17.70
N ASP A 119 -3.28 3.57 -18.65
CA ASP A 119 -3.16 4.29 -19.93
C ASP A 119 -3.80 3.51 -21.10
N GLY A 120 -4.44 2.37 -20.82
CA GLY A 120 -5.03 1.49 -21.81
C GLY A 120 -4.02 0.64 -22.58
N SER A 121 -2.71 0.76 -22.30
CA SER A 121 -1.67 -0.07 -22.94
C SER A 121 -1.64 -1.51 -22.42
N GLY A 122 -2.26 -1.76 -21.26
CA GLY A 122 -2.17 -3.04 -20.56
C GLY A 122 -0.84 -3.25 -19.81
N THR A 123 0.02 -2.23 -19.74
CA THR A 123 1.39 -2.36 -19.17
C THR A 123 1.69 -1.40 -18.02
N VAL A 124 0.72 -0.60 -17.60
CA VAL A 124 0.90 0.46 -16.60
C VAL A 124 -0.03 0.23 -15.41
N GLY A 125 0.50 0.47 -14.20
CA GLY A 125 -0.29 0.58 -12.97
C GLY A 125 -1.26 -0.59 -12.72
N LEU A 126 -2.56 -0.32 -12.82
CA LEU A 126 -3.63 -1.29 -12.52
C LEU A 126 -3.61 -2.50 -13.45
N ALA A 127 -3.29 -2.31 -14.73
CA ALA A 127 -3.24 -3.41 -15.69
C ALA A 127 -2.19 -4.47 -15.31
N VAL A 128 -1.07 -4.06 -14.70
CA VAL A 128 -0.03 -4.97 -14.22
C VAL A 128 -0.55 -5.79 -13.03
N LEU A 129 -1.33 -5.18 -12.14
CA LEU A 129 -1.97 -5.89 -11.03
C LEU A 129 -3.05 -6.87 -11.51
N ALA A 130 -3.65 -6.65 -12.68
CA ALA A 130 -4.73 -7.52 -13.18
C ALA A 130 -4.23 -8.96 -13.42
N ALA A 131 -2.95 -9.14 -13.76
CA ALA A 131 -2.33 -10.44 -13.97
C ALA A 131 -2.08 -11.25 -12.68
N ILE A 132 -2.34 -10.67 -11.50
CA ILE A 132 -2.06 -11.29 -10.20
C ILE A 132 -3.37 -11.66 -9.51
N ASP A 133 -3.73 -12.93 -9.57
CA ASP A 133 -5.02 -13.47 -9.06
C ASP A 133 -5.13 -13.45 -7.53
N GLU A 134 -4.03 -13.34 -6.81
CA GLU A 134 -4.05 -13.40 -5.34
C GLU A 134 -4.47 -12.08 -4.68
N ILE A 135 -4.60 -10.99 -5.42
CA ILE A 135 -4.98 -9.67 -4.89
C ILE A 135 -6.49 -9.63 -4.69
N SER A 136 -6.93 -9.40 -3.45
CA SER A 136 -8.35 -9.25 -3.11
C SER A 136 -8.75 -7.81 -2.75
N ILE A 137 -7.78 -6.96 -2.43
CA ILE A 137 -7.99 -5.54 -2.12
C ILE A 137 -7.13 -4.71 -3.07
N VAL A 138 -7.70 -3.69 -3.71
CA VAL A 138 -6.95 -2.75 -4.57
C VAL A 138 -7.10 -1.33 -4.04
N ALA A 139 -6.00 -0.60 -3.97
CA ALA A 139 -6.02 0.81 -3.60
C ALA A 139 -4.96 1.61 -4.35
N ALA A 140 -5.24 2.88 -4.62
CA ALA A 140 -4.26 3.82 -5.15
C ALA A 140 -4.15 5.04 -4.21
N PRO A 141 -3.26 4.96 -3.20
CA PRO A 141 -3.22 5.95 -2.13
C PRO A 141 -2.97 7.37 -2.64
N GLY A 142 -3.91 8.28 -2.37
CA GLY A 142 -3.81 9.68 -2.75
C GLY A 142 -4.27 10.02 -4.18
N TYR A 143 -4.76 9.05 -4.94
CA TYR A 143 -5.41 9.28 -6.23
C TYR A 143 -6.90 9.52 -6.00
N THR A 144 -7.30 10.80 -6.04
CA THR A 144 -8.64 11.22 -5.62
C THR A 144 -9.51 11.74 -6.76
N ASP A 145 -8.97 11.76 -7.99
CA ASP A 145 -9.69 12.26 -9.16
C ASP A 145 -10.64 11.19 -9.73
N THR A 146 -11.75 11.64 -10.29
CA THR A 146 -12.79 10.82 -10.96
C THR A 146 -12.18 9.80 -11.93
N THR A 147 -11.25 10.22 -12.79
CA THR A 147 -10.60 9.33 -13.77
C THR A 147 -9.93 8.12 -13.10
N ASN A 148 -9.27 8.35 -11.97
CA ASN A 148 -8.56 7.29 -11.25
C ASN A 148 -9.50 6.41 -10.43
N HIS A 149 -10.58 6.98 -9.89
CA HIS A 149 -11.64 6.19 -9.26
C HIS A 149 -12.36 5.29 -10.27
N GLU A 150 -12.66 5.79 -11.46
CA GLU A 150 -13.25 5.00 -12.54
C GLU A 150 -12.30 3.91 -13.02
N ALA A 151 -10.99 4.17 -13.10
CA ALA A 151 -9.99 3.16 -13.43
C ALA A 151 -9.95 2.02 -12.40
N ILE A 152 -9.98 2.34 -11.09
CA ILE A 152 -10.03 1.33 -10.02
C ILE A 152 -11.34 0.54 -10.08
N LEU A 153 -12.46 1.21 -10.33
CA LEU A 153 -13.76 0.54 -10.49
C LEU A 153 -13.72 -0.42 -11.69
N ALA A 154 -13.28 0.04 -12.86
CA ALA A 154 -13.17 -0.78 -14.06
C ALA A 154 -12.26 -1.99 -13.84
N HIS A 155 -11.15 -1.80 -13.12
CA HIS A 155 -10.26 -2.89 -12.72
C HIS A 155 -10.99 -3.93 -11.85
N CYS A 156 -11.75 -3.49 -10.85
CA CYS A 156 -12.52 -4.39 -9.98
C CYS A 156 -13.66 -5.09 -10.74
N GLU A 157 -14.28 -4.42 -11.72
CA GLU A 157 -15.30 -5.02 -12.60
C GLU A 157 -14.71 -6.07 -13.54
N GLN A 158 -13.54 -5.80 -14.11
CA GLN A 158 -12.86 -6.71 -15.03
C GLN A 158 -12.39 -7.98 -14.34
N THR A 159 -11.88 -7.86 -13.11
CA THR A 159 -11.35 -8.98 -12.32
C THR A 159 -12.46 -9.74 -11.58
N GLY A 160 -13.48 -9.03 -11.07
CA GLY A 160 -14.68 -9.62 -10.48
C GLY A 160 -14.51 -10.23 -9.08
N ASP A 161 -13.29 -10.23 -8.54
CA ASP A 161 -12.92 -10.84 -7.27
C ASP A 161 -12.26 -9.86 -6.28
N ARG A 162 -12.19 -8.58 -6.63
CA ARG A 162 -11.48 -7.54 -5.85
C ARG A 162 -12.41 -6.46 -5.33
N ILE A 163 -12.03 -5.91 -4.19
CA ILE A 163 -12.66 -4.72 -3.62
C ILE A 163 -11.70 -3.54 -3.73
N GLY A 164 -12.15 -2.47 -4.39
CA GLY A 164 -11.40 -1.21 -4.51
C GLY A 164 -11.63 -0.30 -3.30
N ILE A 165 -10.57 0.16 -2.65
CA ILE A 165 -10.64 1.21 -1.62
C ILE A 165 -10.23 2.53 -2.28
N LEU A 166 -11.20 3.43 -2.42
CA LEU A 166 -11.04 4.74 -3.02
C LEU A 166 -10.79 5.79 -1.93
N ASP A 167 -9.78 6.63 -2.14
CA ASP A 167 -9.53 7.78 -1.30
C ASP A 167 -10.28 9.00 -1.84
N ILE A 168 -10.96 9.71 -0.94
CA ILE A 168 -11.64 10.97 -1.25
C ILE A 168 -10.64 12.12 -1.13
N LYS A 169 -10.81 13.15 -1.97
CA LYS A 169 -9.95 14.34 -1.95
C LYS A 169 -9.91 14.97 -0.55
N LYS A 170 -8.72 15.41 -0.16
CA LYS A 170 -8.51 16.16 1.08
C LYS A 170 -9.16 17.54 0.97
N GLU A 171 -10.38 17.68 1.48
CA GLU A 171 -11.12 18.96 1.53
C GLU A 171 -12.02 19.02 2.75
N PRO A 172 -12.33 20.23 3.29
CA PRO A 172 -11.69 21.54 3.07
C PRO A 172 -10.32 21.76 3.74
N ALA A 173 -9.70 22.91 3.42
CA ALA A 173 -8.47 23.41 4.02
C ALA A 173 -8.54 23.44 5.57
N ALA A 174 -7.36 23.36 6.19
CA ALA A 174 -7.20 23.43 7.65
C ALA A 174 -7.99 24.62 8.25
N GLY A 175 -8.84 24.33 9.25
CA GLY A 175 -9.60 25.34 9.98
C GLY A 175 -11.07 25.54 9.55
N ALA A 176 -11.58 24.77 8.58
CA ALA A 176 -13.02 24.75 8.30
C ALA A 176 -13.82 24.10 9.45
N THR A 177 -15.09 24.49 9.61
CA THR A 177 -16.03 23.82 10.52
C THR A 177 -16.67 22.63 9.81
N TRP A 178 -16.58 21.45 10.40
CA TRP A 178 -17.00 20.21 9.77
C TRP A 178 -18.27 19.69 10.40
N THR A 179 -19.37 19.81 9.65
CA THR A 179 -20.65 19.19 10.00
C THR A 179 -20.80 17.86 9.27
N ALA A 180 -21.61 16.94 9.79
CA ALA A 180 -21.92 15.68 9.11
C ALA A 180 -22.44 15.89 7.67
N ALA A 181 -23.26 16.94 7.45
CA ALA A 181 -23.78 17.28 6.13
C ALA A 181 -22.68 17.76 5.16
N ALA A 182 -21.67 18.49 5.66
CA ALA A 182 -20.54 18.91 4.83
C ALA A 182 -19.70 17.70 4.41
N VAL A 183 -19.48 16.76 5.32
CA VAL A 183 -18.78 15.50 5.05
C VAL A 183 -19.53 14.65 4.02
N GLU A 184 -20.84 14.48 4.18
CA GLU A 184 -21.68 13.75 3.23
C GLU A 184 -21.66 14.40 1.84
N LYS A 185 -21.72 15.74 1.79
CA LYS A 185 -21.62 16.49 0.55
C LYS A 185 -20.27 16.30 -0.13
N ILE A 186 -19.15 16.39 0.60
CA ILE A 186 -17.80 16.17 0.07
C ILE A 186 -17.67 14.74 -0.45
N ALA A 187 -18.11 13.75 0.32
CA ALA A 187 -18.10 12.36 -0.12
C ALA A 187 -18.92 12.19 -1.40
N THR A 188 -20.10 12.80 -1.50
CA THR A 188 -20.94 12.72 -2.71
C THR A 188 -20.32 13.46 -3.90
N ASP A 189 -19.79 14.66 -3.69
CA ASP A 189 -19.22 15.49 -4.76
C ASP A 189 -17.92 14.92 -5.34
N HIS A 190 -17.12 14.22 -4.52
CA HIS A 190 -15.84 13.67 -4.93
C HIS A 190 -15.90 12.18 -5.28
N LEU A 191 -16.90 11.43 -4.77
CA LEU A 191 -17.18 10.07 -5.21
C LEU A 191 -18.06 10.06 -6.47
N GLN A 192 -17.55 10.68 -7.53
CA GLN A 192 -18.19 10.69 -8.85
C GLN A 192 -17.70 9.47 -9.62
N VAL A 193 -18.30 8.32 -9.34
CA VAL A 193 -18.04 7.07 -10.07
C VAL A 193 -19.32 6.64 -10.77
N THR A 194 -19.16 6.13 -11.98
CA THR A 194 -20.26 5.41 -12.65
C THR A 194 -20.75 4.30 -11.73
N ARG A 195 -22.08 4.12 -11.62
CA ARG A 195 -22.65 3.08 -10.76
C ARG A 195 -22.04 1.72 -11.12
N PRO A 196 -21.42 1.00 -10.17
CA PRO A 196 -20.83 -0.30 -10.45
C PRO A 196 -21.87 -1.27 -11.01
N ALA A 197 -21.55 -1.92 -12.13
CA ALA A 197 -22.34 -3.02 -12.67
C ALA A 197 -22.08 -4.28 -11.85
N ASN A 198 -20.81 -4.67 -11.71
CA ASN A 198 -20.38 -5.87 -10.99
C ASN A 198 -19.21 -5.61 -10.01
N GLY A 199 -18.62 -4.41 -10.02
CA GLY A 199 -17.46 -4.06 -9.21
C GLY A 199 -17.85 -3.71 -7.78
N ILE A 200 -16.94 -3.93 -6.84
CA ILE A 200 -17.12 -3.55 -5.45
C ILE A 200 -16.09 -2.48 -5.12
N ILE A 201 -16.57 -1.32 -4.70
CA ILE A 201 -15.74 -0.22 -4.23
C ILE A 201 -16.24 0.28 -2.89
N THR A 202 -15.34 0.84 -2.10
CA THR A 202 -15.62 1.46 -0.81
C THR A 202 -14.77 2.71 -0.64
N THR A 203 -15.21 3.62 0.21
CA THR A 203 -14.50 4.85 0.54
C THR A 203 -14.40 5.02 2.03
N TYR A 204 -13.29 5.61 2.46
CA TYR A 204 -13.07 5.98 3.85
C TYR A 204 -12.68 7.46 3.90
N PHE A 205 -13.35 8.19 4.77
CA PHE A 205 -13.12 9.60 4.98
C PHE A 205 -13.43 9.92 6.44
N PRO A 206 -12.61 10.73 7.14
CA PRO A 206 -11.55 11.59 6.60
C PRO A 206 -10.15 10.99 6.51
N TRP A 207 -9.20 11.80 6.01
CA TRP A 207 -7.77 11.47 6.03
C TRP A 207 -7.26 11.34 7.47
N LEU A 208 -6.23 10.52 7.64
CA LEU A 208 -5.66 10.18 8.94
C LEU A 208 -4.47 11.08 9.23
N GLN A 209 -4.31 11.53 10.48
CA GLN A 209 -3.09 12.20 10.93
C GLN A 209 -2.16 11.19 11.59
N VAL A 210 -0.93 11.11 11.11
CA VAL A 210 0.13 10.22 11.61
C VAL A 210 1.36 11.03 11.99
N ALA A 211 2.17 10.52 12.92
CA ALA A 211 3.50 11.10 13.18
C ALA A 211 4.33 10.96 11.90
N ASP A 212 5.09 11.99 11.52
CA ASP A 212 6.02 11.89 10.39
C ASP A 212 7.11 10.85 10.71
N PRO A 213 7.08 9.68 10.07
CA PRO A 213 8.07 8.64 10.33
C PRO A 213 9.44 8.96 9.69
N ALA A 214 9.50 9.92 8.75
CA ALA A 214 10.75 10.40 8.17
C ALA A 214 11.51 11.32 9.14
N ASN A 215 10.79 12.02 10.02
CA ASN A 215 11.37 12.92 11.01
C ASN A 215 10.69 12.77 12.39
N PRO A 216 10.87 11.63 13.06
CA PRO A 216 10.16 11.33 14.31
C PRO A 216 10.55 12.26 15.46
N GLN A 217 11.70 12.95 15.39
CA GLN A 217 12.15 13.90 16.40
C GLN A 217 11.48 15.27 16.29
N SER A 218 10.92 15.63 15.13
CA SER A 218 10.28 16.93 14.93
C SER A 218 8.93 17.07 15.64
N GLY A 219 8.28 15.94 15.97
CA GLY A 219 6.89 15.93 16.41
C GLY A 219 5.90 16.37 15.32
N ALA A 220 6.35 16.53 14.07
CA ALA A 220 5.50 16.88 12.95
C ALA A 220 4.49 15.76 12.66
N THR A 221 3.31 16.16 12.21
CA THR A 221 2.24 15.25 11.81
C THR A 221 1.92 15.43 10.34
N VAL A 222 1.66 14.32 9.66
CA VAL A 222 1.32 14.28 8.24
C VAL A 222 -0.10 13.75 8.08
N ALA A 223 -0.88 14.38 7.22
CA ALA A 223 -2.17 13.85 6.80
C ALA A 223 -1.95 12.82 5.68
N VAL A 224 -2.48 11.61 5.82
CA VAL A 224 -2.30 10.50 4.89
C VAL A 224 -3.64 9.90 4.48
N PRO A 225 -3.76 9.38 3.25
CA PRO A 225 -4.96 8.69 2.81
C PRO A 225 -5.27 7.47 3.68
N PRO A 226 -6.55 7.22 3.99
CA PRO A 226 -6.94 6.11 4.86
C PRO A 226 -6.80 4.73 4.20
N SER A 227 -6.83 4.63 2.87
CA SER A 227 -6.89 3.35 2.14
C SER A 227 -5.89 2.29 2.60
N GLY A 228 -4.61 2.64 2.78
CA GLY A 228 -3.58 1.70 3.22
C GLY A 228 -3.78 1.19 4.65
N HIS A 229 -4.12 2.08 5.58
CA HIS A 229 -4.36 1.72 6.98
C HIS A 229 -5.60 0.83 7.10
N VAL A 230 -6.67 1.19 6.39
CA VAL A 230 -7.92 0.44 6.38
C VAL A 230 -7.74 -0.94 5.76
N ALA A 231 -7.02 -1.07 4.65
CA ALA A 231 -6.67 -2.37 4.07
C ALA A 231 -5.94 -3.27 5.09
N GLY A 232 -5.06 -2.68 5.92
CA GLY A 232 -4.40 -3.39 7.01
C GLY A 232 -5.38 -3.85 8.10
N VAL A 233 -6.34 -3.01 8.48
CA VAL A 233 -7.40 -3.36 9.43
C VAL A 233 -8.29 -4.49 8.90
N TRP A 234 -8.61 -4.47 7.62
CA TRP A 234 -9.34 -5.57 6.96
C TRP A 234 -8.54 -6.86 7.07
N ALA A 235 -7.26 -6.84 6.68
CA ALA A 235 -6.38 -8.00 6.79
C ALA A 235 -6.26 -8.54 8.22
N ARG A 236 -6.18 -7.66 9.21
CA ARG A 236 -6.15 -8.06 10.63
C ARG A 236 -7.47 -8.66 11.09
N THR A 237 -8.59 -8.05 10.70
CA THR A 237 -9.93 -8.54 11.08
C THR A 237 -10.15 -9.92 10.48
N ASP A 238 -9.82 -10.09 9.20
CA ASP A 238 -9.94 -11.37 8.50
C ASP A 238 -9.07 -12.44 9.13
N ALA A 239 -7.81 -12.11 9.49
CA ALA A 239 -6.90 -13.05 10.13
C ALA A 239 -7.31 -13.44 11.56
N THR A 240 -7.95 -12.55 12.32
CA THR A 240 -8.23 -12.76 13.75
C THR A 240 -9.66 -13.17 14.06
N ARG A 241 -10.62 -12.74 13.23
CA ARG A 241 -12.07 -12.95 13.41
C ARG A 241 -12.72 -13.63 12.21
N GLY A 242 -12.07 -13.64 11.04
CA GLY A 242 -12.59 -14.18 9.80
C GLY A 242 -13.41 -13.17 8.99
N VAL A 243 -13.47 -13.41 7.67
CA VAL A 243 -14.09 -12.52 6.65
C VAL A 243 -15.58 -12.19 6.89
N HIS A 244 -16.27 -12.96 7.72
CA HIS A 244 -17.68 -12.73 8.03
C HIS A 244 -17.88 -11.61 9.07
N LYS A 245 -16.81 -11.16 9.73
CA LYS A 245 -16.87 -10.10 10.73
C LYS A 245 -16.56 -8.76 10.06
N ALA A 246 -17.52 -7.84 10.15
CA ALA A 246 -17.30 -6.48 9.67
C ALA A 246 -16.08 -5.82 10.36
N PRO A 247 -15.15 -5.21 9.60
CA PRO A 247 -13.96 -4.53 10.12
C PRO A 247 -14.29 -3.13 10.63
N ALA A 248 -15.23 -3.05 11.58
CA ALA A 248 -15.72 -1.82 12.20
C ALA A 248 -15.50 -1.86 13.71
N ASN A 249 -15.36 -0.68 14.33
CA ASN A 249 -14.97 -0.52 15.75
C ASN A 249 -13.58 -1.11 16.07
N GLU A 250 -12.70 -1.14 15.07
CA GLU A 250 -11.31 -1.56 15.20
C GLU A 250 -10.42 -0.33 15.41
N VAL A 251 -9.39 -0.47 16.26
CA VAL A 251 -8.40 0.59 16.47
C VAL A 251 -7.45 0.64 15.27
N ILE A 252 -7.24 1.83 14.71
CA ILE A 252 -6.24 2.02 13.65
C ILE A 252 -4.91 2.39 14.30
N ASN A 253 -3.91 1.51 14.15
CA ASN A 253 -2.58 1.70 14.70
C ASN A 253 -1.81 2.78 13.91
N GLY A 254 -0.99 3.56 14.61
CA GLY A 254 -0.14 4.60 14.02
C GLY A 254 -0.83 5.94 13.75
N VAL A 255 -2.13 6.02 14.04
CA VAL A 255 -2.95 7.22 13.85
C VAL A 255 -3.06 8.00 15.15
N ILE A 256 -2.76 9.29 15.08
CA ILE A 256 -2.85 10.24 16.20
C ILE A 256 -4.22 10.92 16.22
N GLY A 257 -4.81 11.11 15.05
CA GLY A 257 -6.11 11.75 14.91
C GLY A 257 -6.61 11.71 13.47
N LEU A 258 -7.67 12.46 13.24
CA LEU A 258 -8.21 12.71 11.91
C LEU A 258 -7.75 14.10 11.45
N ASP A 259 -7.69 14.32 10.14
CA ASP A 259 -7.33 15.63 9.60
C ASP A 259 -8.28 16.75 10.04
N PHE A 260 -9.49 16.37 10.48
CA PHE A 260 -10.42 17.26 11.14
C PHE A 260 -11.36 16.51 12.09
N HIS A 261 -11.99 17.26 13.00
CA HIS A 261 -13.00 16.74 13.92
C HIS A 261 -14.40 16.98 13.33
N ILE A 262 -15.19 15.92 13.21
CA ILE A 262 -16.63 16.03 12.90
C ILE A 262 -17.34 16.36 14.20
N THR A 263 -18.03 17.50 14.23
CA THR A 263 -18.87 17.94 15.36
C THR A 263 -20.35 17.82 15.06
#